data_AF-A0A958T4T2-F1
#
_entry.id   AF-A0A958T4T2-F1
#
_cell.length_a   1.000
_cell.length_b   1.000
_cell.length_c   1.000
_cell.angle_alpha   90.00
_cell.angle_beta   90.00
_cell.angle_gamma   90.00
#
_symmetry.space_group_name_H-M   'P 1'
#
loop_
_entity.id
_entity.type
_entity.pdbx_description
1 polymer ?
#
loop_
_entity_poly.entity_id
_entity_poly.type
_entity_poly.pdbx_seq_one_letter_code
_entity_poly.pdbx_strand_id
1 'polypeptide(L)'
;LDVHDAGTYTPFKPNVVITVEPGIYIPEGSPCDKKWWGIAVRIEDDILITEKGPVNLSAEAPRKSDDIEALMKEPSALDDFTLPKLD
;
A
#
# COMPACT_ATOMS: atom_id res chain seq x y z
N LEU A 1 12.35 10.92 13.43
CA LEU A 1 11.46 9.76 13.19
C LEU A 1 10.32 10.34 12.41
N ASP A 2 10.28 10.03 11.13
CA ASP A 2 9.49 10.72 10.13
C ASP A 2 8.97 9.70 9.12
N VAL A 3 7.81 9.95 8.49
CA VAL A 3 7.27 9.07 7.44
C VAL A 3 8.24 8.99 6.27
N HIS A 4 8.81 10.14 5.87
CA HIS A 4 9.95 10.20 4.96
C HIS A 4 11.23 10.42 5.78
N ASP A 5 11.76 9.34 6.35
CA ASP A 5 12.97 9.41 7.17
C ASP A 5 14.21 9.74 6.35
N ALA A 6 15.25 10.26 7.02
CA ALA A 6 16.46 10.72 6.36
C ALA A 6 17.23 9.55 5.69
N GLY A 7 17.26 9.53 4.36
CA GLY A 7 18.03 8.56 3.58
C GLY A 7 19.45 9.03 3.26
N THR A 8 20.34 8.08 2.95
CA THR A 8 21.74 8.36 2.55
C THR A 8 21.98 8.24 1.05
N TYR A 9 21.00 7.77 0.25
CA TYR A 9 21.15 7.46 -1.18
C TYR A 9 22.34 6.54 -1.52
N THR A 10 22.78 5.73 -0.56
CA THR A 10 23.83 4.71 -0.71
C THR A 10 23.21 3.32 -0.84
N PRO A 11 23.97 2.27 -1.21
CA PRO A 11 23.49 0.90 -1.12
C PRO A 11 22.90 0.60 0.26
N PHE A 12 21.79 -0.16 0.28
CA PHE A 12 21.11 -0.51 1.51
C PHE A 12 21.99 -1.36 2.42
N LYS A 13 21.85 -1.12 3.72
CA LYS A 13 22.53 -1.88 4.78
C LYS A 13 21.49 -2.58 5.64
N PRO A 14 21.85 -3.69 6.32
CA PRO A 14 20.98 -4.28 7.32
C PRO A 14 20.47 -3.24 8.34
N ASN A 15 19.24 -3.41 8.81
CA ASN A 15 18.49 -2.52 9.71
C ASN A 15 17.98 -1.22 9.10
N VAL A 16 18.11 -1.01 7.79
CA VAL A 16 17.38 0.05 7.08
C VAL A 16 15.95 -0.41 6.83
N VAL A 17 14.99 0.50 7.02
CA VAL A 17 13.57 0.33 6.64
C VAL A 17 13.27 1.28 5.49
N ILE A 18 12.62 0.79 4.44
CA ILE A 18 12.16 1.58 3.30
C ILE A 18 10.73 1.21 2.91
N THR A 19 10.03 2.10 2.23
CA THR A 19 8.80 1.77 1.50
C THR A 19 9.13 1.16 0.13
N VAL A 20 8.28 0.26 -0.35
CA VAL A 20 8.26 -0.21 -1.74
C VAL A 20 6.85 0.01 -2.28
N GLU A 21 6.68 1.05 -3.09
CA GLU A 21 5.37 1.67 -3.34
C GLU A 21 5.04 1.92 -4.84
N PRO A 22 5.12 0.91 -5.73
CA PRO A 22 4.77 1.10 -7.12
C PRO A 22 3.30 1.52 -7.30
N GLY A 23 3.07 2.47 -8.20
CA GLY A 23 1.73 2.94 -8.56
C GLY A 23 1.55 3.25 -10.03
N ILE A 24 0.33 3.08 -10.52
CA ILE A 24 -0.12 3.41 -11.88
C ILE A 24 -1.32 4.34 -11.75
N TYR A 25 -1.28 5.45 -12.48
CA TYR A 25 -2.29 6.50 -12.45
C TYR A 25 -2.68 6.83 -13.88
N ILE A 26 -3.95 6.62 -14.25
CA ILE A 26 -4.43 6.76 -15.63
C ILE A 26 -5.43 7.92 -15.70
N PRO A 27 -4.97 9.16 -15.97
CA PRO A 27 -5.88 10.29 -16.16
C PRO A 27 -6.75 10.11 -17.42
N GLU A 28 -7.84 10.86 -17.49
CA GLU A 28 -8.67 10.96 -18.69
C GLU A 28 -7.82 11.43 -19.89
N GLY A 29 -8.04 10.84 -21.07
CA GLY A 29 -7.25 11.14 -22.28
C GLY A 29 -5.92 10.39 -22.39
N SER A 30 -5.57 9.51 -21.45
CA SER A 30 -4.35 8.69 -21.51
C SER A 30 -4.30 7.80 -22.78
N PRO A 31 -3.11 7.49 -23.34
CA PRO A 31 -2.96 6.71 -24.57
C PRO A 31 -3.20 5.21 -24.36
N CYS A 32 -4.40 4.84 -23.91
CA CYS A 32 -4.88 3.48 -23.67
C CYS A 32 -6.41 3.44 -23.77
N ASP A 33 -7.00 2.25 -23.65
CA ASP A 33 -8.47 2.09 -23.70
C ASP A 33 -9.17 2.97 -22.65
N LYS A 34 -10.26 3.62 -23.05
CA LYS A 34 -11.08 4.49 -22.20
C LYS A 34 -11.57 3.82 -20.91
N LYS A 35 -11.73 2.50 -20.90
CA LYS A 35 -12.15 1.73 -19.70
C LYS A 35 -11.14 1.79 -18.55
N TRP A 36 -9.90 2.16 -18.83
CA TRP A 36 -8.85 2.29 -17.81
C TRP A 36 -8.71 3.71 -17.26
N TRP A 37 -9.35 4.70 -17.87
CA TRP A 37 -9.24 6.09 -17.45
C TRP A 37 -9.91 6.31 -16.09
N GLY A 38 -9.35 7.24 -15.30
CA GLY A 38 -9.79 7.55 -13.95
C GLY A 38 -9.36 6.51 -12.90
N ILE A 39 -8.68 5.43 -13.30
CA ILE A 39 -8.20 4.40 -12.37
C ILE A 39 -6.80 4.76 -11.89
N ALA A 40 -6.63 4.70 -10.58
CA ALA A 40 -5.36 4.86 -9.89
C ALA A 40 -5.19 3.73 -8.87
N VAL A 41 -4.03 3.08 -8.90
CA VAL A 41 -3.69 1.99 -7.98
C VAL A 41 -2.26 2.18 -7.51
N ARG A 42 -2.02 2.07 -6.20
CA ARG A 42 -0.69 1.94 -5.59
C ARG A 42 -0.76 0.80 -4.58
N ILE A 43 0.27 -0.04 -4.56
CA ILE A 43 0.46 -1.06 -3.52
C ILE A 43 1.78 -0.72 -2.86
N GLU A 44 1.77 -0.65 -1.53
CA GLU A 44 2.89 -0.15 -0.73
C GLU A 44 3.13 -1.09 0.44
N ASP A 45 4.40 -1.42 0.66
CA ASP A 45 4.86 -2.24 1.78
C ASP A 45 6.08 -1.64 2.48
N ASP A 46 6.18 -1.87 3.78
CA ASP A 46 7.32 -1.50 4.62
C ASP A 46 8.33 -2.64 4.68
N ILE A 47 9.53 -2.42 4.14
CA ILE A 47 10.56 -3.45 3.99
C ILE A 47 11.74 -3.18 4.90
N LEU A 48 11.98 -4.09 5.84
CA LEU A 48 13.21 -4.17 6.63
C LEU A 48 14.29 -4.93 5.86
N ILE A 49 15.43 -4.27 5.63
CA ILE A 49 16.61 -4.89 5.03
C ILE A 49 17.36 -5.70 6.09
N THR A 50 17.62 -6.98 5.82
CA THR A 50 18.42 -7.86 6.68
C THR A 50 19.54 -8.54 5.90
N GLU A 51 20.47 -9.18 6.60
CA GLU A 51 21.55 -9.96 5.97
C GLU A 51 21.05 -11.19 5.20
N LYS A 52 19.88 -11.74 5.56
CA LYS A 52 19.32 -12.97 4.98
C LYS A 52 18.28 -12.70 3.89
N GLY A 53 17.99 -11.43 3.61
CA GLY A 53 16.95 -10.99 2.68
C GLY A 53 15.99 -9.96 3.31
N PRO A 54 15.12 -9.34 2.52
CA PRO A 54 14.14 -8.38 3.03
C PRO A 54 13.05 -9.08 3.87
N VAL A 55 12.58 -8.40 4.91
CA VAL A 55 11.41 -8.78 5.69
C VAL A 55 10.31 -7.75 5.44
N ASN A 56 9.12 -8.21 5.04
CA ASN A 56 7.96 -7.35 4.88
C ASN A 56 7.26 -7.16 6.23
N LEU A 57 7.28 -5.93 6.77
CA LEU A 57 6.68 -5.57 8.04
C LEU A 57 5.16 -5.35 7.93
N SER A 58 4.65 -5.06 6.73
CA SER A 58 3.22 -4.83 6.44
C SER A 58 2.53 -6.06 5.81
N ALA A 59 3.14 -7.24 5.94
CA ALA A 59 2.68 -8.46 5.25
C ALA A 59 1.27 -8.95 5.65
N GLU A 60 0.71 -8.47 6.76
CA GLU A 60 -0.64 -8.82 7.20
C GLU A 60 -1.74 -8.16 6.36
N ALA A 61 -1.43 -7.08 5.65
CA ALA A 61 -2.37 -6.47 4.72
C ALA A 61 -2.43 -7.27 3.40
N PRO A 62 -3.62 -7.73 2.95
CA PRO A 62 -3.73 -8.43 1.67
C PRO A 62 -3.51 -7.46 0.50
N ARG A 63 -2.85 -7.97 -0.55
CA ARG A 63 -2.45 -7.19 -1.74
C ARG A 63 -2.82 -7.83 -3.07
N LYS A 64 -3.18 -9.12 -3.08
CA LYS A 64 -3.74 -9.78 -4.25
C LYS A 64 -5.24 -9.52 -4.30
N SER A 65 -5.79 -9.36 -5.51
CA SER A 65 -7.22 -9.15 -5.72
C SER A 65 -8.07 -10.18 -4.97
N ASP A 66 -7.74 -11.46 -5.09
CA ASP A 66 -8.55 -12.55 -4.54
C ASP A 66 -8.55 -12.53 -3.01
N ASP A 67 -7.41 -12.21 -2.40
CA ASP A 67 -7.28 -12.09 -0.94
C ASP A 67 -8.05 -10.88 -0.41
N ILE A 68 -7.99 -9.76 -1.13
CA ILE A 68 -8.77 -8.54 -0.81
C ILE A 68 -10.27 -8.82 -0.94
N GLU A 69 -10.72 -9.43 -2.03
CA GLU A 69 -12.12 -9.77 -2.25
C GLU A 69 -12.65 -10.79 -1.25
N ALA A 70 -11.80 -11.70 -0.77
CA ALA A 70 -12.13 -12.61 0.31
C ALA A 70 -12.32 -11.84 1.63
N LEU A 71 -11.36 -10.97 1.99
CA LEU A 71 -11.44 -10.17 3.21
C LEU A 71 -12.64 -9.21 3.21
N MET A 72 -12.98 -8.61 2.07
CA MET A 72 -14.13 -7.69 1.94
C MET A 72 -15.49 -8.37 2.21
N LYS A 73 -15.55 -9.70 2.24
CA LYS A 73 -16.79 -10.45 2.57
C LYS A 73 -16.94 -10.71 4.06
N GLU A 74 -15.88 -10.54 4.84
CA GLU A 74 -15.91 -10.71 6.28
C GLU A 74 -16.63 -9.52 6.94
N PRO A 75 -17.32 -9.73 8.08
CA PRO A 75 -17.91 -8.64 8.84
C PRO A 75 -16.84 -7.64 9.28
N SER A 76 -17.11 -6.35 9.09
CA SER A 76 -16.24 -5.30 9.57
C SER A 76 -16.47 -5.08 11.06
N ALA A 77 -15.38 -4.82 11.81
CA ALA A 77 -15.48 -4.32 13.18
C ALA A 77 -16.22 -2.98 13.28
N LEU A 78 -16.45 -2.31 12.15
CA LEU A 78 -17.17 -1.04 12.03
C LEU A 78 -18.59 -1.17 11.47
N ASP A 79 -19.08 -2.38 11.19
CA ASP A 79 -20.43 -2.56 10.58
C ASP A 79 -21.54 -1.96 11.46
N ASP A 80 -21.40 -2.06 12.78
CA ASP A 80 -22.34 -1.49 13.76
C ASP A 80 -21.91 -0.08 14.24
N PHE A 81 -20.86 0.50 13.65
CA PHE A 81 -20.30 1.78 14.10
C PHE A 81 -21.20 2.94 13.68
N THR A 82 -21.90 3.51 14.66
CA THR A 82 -22.74 4.69 14.45
C THR A 82 -21.88 5.95 14.56
N LEU A 83 -21.62 6.61 13.42
CA LEU A 83 -20.91 7.88 13.42
C LEU A 83 -21.73 8.97 14.13
N PRO A 84 -21.10 9.87 14.91
CA PRO A 84 -21.78 11.03 15.46
C PRO A 84 -22.26 11.94 14.33
N LYS A 85 -23.38 12.64 14.54
CA LYS A 85 -23.76 13.73 13.65
C LYS A 85 -22.69 14.83 13.76
N LEU A 86 -22.13 15.20 12.62
CA LEU A 86 -21.30 16.39 12.51
C LEU A 86 -22.29 17.56 12.34
N ASP A 87 -22.46 18.34 13.41
CA ASP A 87 -23.22 19.59 13.39
C ASP A 87 -22.54 20.67 12.52
#